data_AF-A0A0C2N9X1-F1
#
_entry.id   AF-A0A0C2N9X1-F1
#
_cell.length_a   1.000
_cell.length_b   1.000
_cell.length_c   1.000
_cell.angle_alpha   90.00
_cell.angle_beta   90.00
_cell.angle_gamma   90.00
#
_symmetry.space_group_name_H-M   'P 1'
#
loop_
_entity.id
_entity.type
_entity.pdbx_description
1 polymer ?
#
loop_
_entity_poly.entity_id
_entity_poly.type
_entity_poly.pdbx_seq_one_letter_code
_entity_poly.pdbx_strand_id
1 'polypeptide(L)'
;MFKWQFEATLHYLDVGMVLAFASEGLLSEEEDFFTECYELLSELFQKYSSEVCKKRNEAYFTLTNLFRVYAPEIVKSCCEVILSSRKILFVKKCGRMLRVLNNAGKTLIPGNLEITEQLICKAWKESSEKISSDQSLLEDFKKLINAPRETESGNVAALINSRFYSTSYK
;
A
#
# COMPACT_ATOMS: atom_id res chain seq x y z
N MET A 1 -23.81 -13.04 7.14
CA MET A 1 -24.06 -13.90 5.96
C MET A 1 -23.51 -13.20 4.71
N PHE A 2 -22.18 -13.04 4.62
CA PHE A 2 -21.50 -12.35 3.50
C PHE A 2 -20.32 -13.14 2.91
N LYS A 3 -19.97 -14.28 3.52
CA LYS A 3 -18.78 -15.06 3.17
C LYS A 3 -18.88 -15.75 1.79
N TRP A 4 -20.09 -16.18 1.42
CA TRP A 4 -20.37 -16.86 0.16
C TRP A 4 -20.61 -15.90 -1.01
N GLN A 5 -21.07 -14.67 -0.73
CA GLN A 5 -21.22 -13.66 -1.79
C GLN A 5 -19.86 -13.16 -2.26
N PHE A 6 -18.87 -13.01 -1.37
CA PHE A 6 -17.53 -12.60 -1.77
C PHE A 6 -16.86 -13.62 -2.72
N GLU A 7 -16.97 -14.92 -2.42
CA GLU A 7 -16.43 -16.00 -3.28
C GLU A 7 -17.14 -16.10 -4.64
N ALA A 8 -18.46 -15.85 -4.69
CA ALA A 8 -19.22 -15.84 -5.95
C ALA A 8 -18.97 -14.57 -6.79
N THR A 9 -18.81 -13.41 -6.15
CA THR A 9 -18.50 -12.14 -6.83
C THR A 9 -17.08 -12.13 -7.39
N LEU A 10 -16.11 -12.75 -6.70
CA LEU A 10 -14.75 -13.00 -7.21
C LEU A 10 -14.74 -13.83 -8.51
N HIS A 11 -15.79 -14.61 -8.78
CA HIS A 11 -15.91 -15.41 -10.00
C HIS A 11 -16.47 -14.62 -11.19
N TYR A 12 -17.13 -13.48 -10.94
CA TYR A 12 -17.81 -12.65 -11.95
C TYR A 12 -17.17 -11.27 -12.20
N LEU A 13 -16.50 -10.70 -11.19
CA LEU A 13 -15.60 -9.57 -11.39
C LEU A 13 -14.18 -10.10 -11.60
N ASP A 14 -13.56 -9.69 -12.69
CA ASP A 14 -12.12 -9.83 -12.84
C ASP A 14 -11.46 -9.10 -11.67
N VAL A 15 -10.97 -9.88 -10.69
CA VAL A 15 -10.29 -9.39 -9.49
C VAL A 15 -9.17 -8.44 -9.87
N GLY A 16 -8.54 -8.66 -11.03
CA GLY A 16 -7.54 -7.76 -11.57
C GLY A 16 -8.07 -6.37 -11.90
N MET A 17 -9.26 -6.27 -12.50
CA MET A 17 -9.90 -4.97 -12.76
C MET A 17 -10.25 -4.25 -11.46
N VAL A 18 -10.76 -4.97 -10.46
CA VAL A 18 -11.08 -4.38 -9.15
C VAL A 18 -9.83 -3.84 -8.47
N LEU A 19 -8.71 -4.57 -8.55
CA LEU A 19 -7.45 -4.13 -7.96
C LEU A 19 -6.82 -2.96 -8.71
N ALA A 20 -6.91 -2.94 -10.04
CA ALA A 20 -6.49 -1.78 -10.82
C ALA A 20 -7.28 -0.53 -10.38
N PHE A 21 -8.61 -0.63 -10.35
CA PHE A 21 -9.48 0.45 -9.93
C PHE A 21 -9.23 0.90 -8.49
N ALA A 22 -9.06 -0.03 -7.56
CA ALA A 22 -8.76 0.29 -6.16
C ALA A 22 -7.39 0.94 -5.98
N SER A 23 -6.39 0.57 -6.81
CA SER A 23 -5.07 1.19 -6.80
C SER A 23 -5.17 2.67 -7.21
N GLU A 24 -5.89 2.95 -8.30
CA GLU A 24 -6.18 4.31 -8.74
C GLU A 24 -7.02 5.09 -7.72
N GLY A 25 -7.98 4.43 -7.06
CA GLY A 25 -8.82 5.03 -6.02
C GLY A 25 -8.04 5.56 -4.81
N LEU A 26 -6.81 5.08 -4.56
CA LEU A 26 -5.92 5.68 -3.56
C LEU A 26 -5.48 7.11 -3.92
N LEU A 27 -5.62 7.53 -5.18
CA LEU A 27 -5.37 8.89 -5.63
C LEU A 27 -6.63 9.77 -5.58
N SER A 28 -7.78 9.24 -5.15
CA SER A 28 -9.03 10.02 -5.06
C SER A 28 -8.99 11.07 -3.95
N GLU A 29 -9.55 12.25 -4.24
CA GLU A 29 -9.80 13.30 -3.24
C GLU A 29 -11.08 13.06 -2.44
N GLU A 30 -11.97 12.21 -2.95
CA GLU A 30 -13.19 11.80 -2.28
C GLU A 30 -12.87 10.80 -1.18
N GLU A 31 -13.14 11.20 0.07
CA GLU A 31 -12.71 10.49 1.27
C GLU A 31 -13.37 9.12 1.44
N ASP A 32 -14.64 9.01 1.08
CA ASP A 32 -15.39 7.76 1.15
C ASP A 32 -14.84 6.75 0.14
N PHE A 33 -14.68 7.16 -1.12
CA PHE A 33 -14.14 6.31 -2.17
C PHE A 33 -12.68 5.89 -1.90
N PHE A 34 -11.84 6.83 -1.45
CA PHE A 34 -10.48 6.51 -0.99
C PHE A 34 -10.48 5.46 0.14
N THR A 35 -11.40 5.61 1.09
CA THR A 35 -11.51 4.73 2.25
C THR A 35 -11.92 3.32 1.85
N GLU A 36 -12.91 3.17 0.98
CA GLU A 36 -13.33 1.86 0.45
C GLU A 36 -12.18 1.16 -0.29
N CYS A 37 -11.45 1.89 -1.14
CA CYS A 37 -10.31 1.35 -1.86
C CYS A 37 -9.19 0.91 -0.91
N TYR A 38 -8.87 1.72 0.09
CA TYR A 38 -7.90 1.38 1.14
C TYR A 38 -8.31 0.12 1.91
N GLU A 39 -9.58 0.00 2.31
CA GLU A 39 -10.10 -1.11 3.09
C GLU A 39 -10.07 -2.41 2.29
N LEU A 40 -10.51 -2.38 1.02
CA LEU A 40 -10.44 -3.52 0.11
C LEU A 40 -9.01 -4.05 -0.03
N LEU A 41 -8.06 -3.17 -0.35
CA LEU A 41 -6.65 -3.54 -0.55
C LEU A 41 -6.03 -4.05 0.75
N SER A 42 -6.35 -3.41 1.89
CA SER A 42 -5.85 -3.81 3.20
C SER A 42 -6.38 -5.19 3.57
N GLU A 43 -7.68 -5.45 3.39
CA GLU A 43 -8.25 -6.76 3.69
C GLU A 43 -7.60 -7.84 2.82
N LEU A 44 -7.43 -7.60 1.51
CA LEU A 44 -6.81 -8.57 0.61
C LEU A 44 -5.38 -8.92 1.04
N PHE A 45 -4.53 -7.92 1.24
CA PHE A 45 -3.11 -8.17 1.50
C PHE A 45 -2.81 -8.49 2.97
N GLN A 46 -3.60 -8.03 3.94
CA GLN A 46 -3.39 -8.32 5.36
C GLN A 46 -4.01 -9.66 5.77
N LYS A 47 -5.26 -9.92 5.39
CA LYS A 47 -5.99 -11.14 5.82
C LYS A 47 -5.41 -12.38 5.18
N TYR A 48 -5.03 -12.29 3.90
CA TYR A 48 -4.55 -13.43 3.15
C TYR A 48 -3.02 -13.61 3.18
N SER A 49 -2.26 -12.63 3.70
CA SER A 49 -0.87 -12.87 4.09
C SER A 49 -0.74 -13.50 5.49
N SER A 50 -1.84 -13.64 6.24
CA SER A 50 -1.83 -14.40 7.50
C SER A 50 -1.60 -15.90 7.25
N GLU A 51 -1.08 -16.60 8.26
CA GLU A 51 -0.70 -18.03 8.17
C GLU A 51 -1.80 -18.97 7.66
N VAL A 52 -3.06 -18.54 7.70
CA VAL A 52 -4.24 -19.28 7.23
C VAL A 52 -4.13 -19.63 5.73
N CYS A 53 -3.48 -18.79 4.91
CA CYS A 53 -3.35 -19.06 3.47
C CYS A 53 -2.22 -20.03 3.11
N LYS A 54 -1.22 -20.23 3.98
CA LYS A 54 -0.11 -21.17 3.70
C LYS A 54 -0.57 -22.62 3.52
N LYS A 55 -1.78 -22.97 3.98
CA LYS A 55 -2.38 -24.31 3.84
C LYS A 55 -3.15 -24.53 2.54
N ARG A 56 -3.42 -23.49 1.74
CA ARG A 56 -4.20 -23.58 0.49
C ARG A 56 -3.35 -23.11 -0.69
N ASN A 57 -2.72 -24.07 -1.37
CA ASN A 57 -1.75 -23.80 -2.45
C ASN A 57 -2.30 -22.91 -3.58
N GLU A 58 -3.57 -23.06 -3.96
CA GLU A 58 -4.18 -22.30 -5.06
C GLU A 58 -4.40 -20.82 -4.71
N ALA A 59 -4.95 -20.55 -3.53
CA ALA A 59 -5.16 -19.18 -3.07
C ALA A 59 -3.83 -18.43 -2.90
N TYR A 60 -2.81 -19.11 -2.37
CA TYR A 60 -1.46 -18.57 -2.25
C TYR A 60 -0.87 -18.16 -3.60
N PHE A 61 -0.93 -19.05 -4.60
CA PHE A 61 -0.42 -18.75 -5.94
C PHE A 61 -1.11 -17.55 -6.58
N THR A 62 -2.45 -17.50 -6.50
CA THR A 62 -3.23 -16.38 -7.01
C THR A 62 -2.84 -15.08 -6.33
N LEU A 63 -2.74 -15.06 -5.00
CA LEU A 63 -2.35 -13.86 -4.24
C LEU A 63 -0.93 -13.41 -4.54
N THR A 64 0.03 -14.33 -4.68
CA THR A 64 1.39 -14.00 -5.08
C THR A 64 1.41 -13.35 -6.47
N ASN A 65 0.61 -13.84 -7.41
CA ASN A 65 0.50 -13.22 -8.74
C ASN A 65 -0.15 -11.84 -8.68
N LEU A 66 -1.27 -11.70 -7.95
CA LEU A 66 -1.92 -10.40 -7.76
C LEU A 66 -0.97 -9.40 -7.09
N PHE A 67 -0.21 -9.82 -6.07
CA PHE A 67 0.79 -8.97 -5.44
C PHE A 67 1.86 -8.52 -6.44
N ARG A 68 2.42 -9.43 -7.24
CA ARG A 68 3.45 -9.08 -8.25
C ARG A 68 2.94 -8.10 -9.29
N VAL A 69 1.68 -8.23 -9.70
CA VAL A 69 1.08 -7.37 -10.73
C VAL A 69 0.72 -5.99 -10.16
N TYR A 70 0.07 -5.94 -9.00
CA TYR A 70 -0.56 -4.70 -8.50
C TYR A 70 0.24 -3.96 -7.42
N ALA A 71 1.14 -4.62 -6.67
CA ALA A 71 1.95 -3.94 -5.67
C ALA A 71 2.77 -2.75 -6.22
N PRO A 72 3.36 -2.81 -7.44
CA PRO A 72 4.06 -1.65 -7.99
C PRO A 72 3.19 -0.39 -8.09
N GLU A 73 1.97 -0.52 -8.60
CA GLU A 73 1.06 0.61 -8.77
C GLU A 73 0.57 1.12 -7.41
N ILE A 74 0.19 0.21 -6.50
CA ILE A 74 -0.26 0.59 -5.15
C ILE A 74 0.85 1.33 -4.38
N VAL A 75 2.09 0.85 -4.46
CA VAL A 75 3.25 1.51 -3.83
C VAL A 75 3.44 2.90 -4.41
N LYS A 76 3.40 3.02 -5.73
CA LYS A 76 3.53 4.31 -6.42
C LYS A 76 2.45 5.29 -5.97
N SER A 77 1.17 4.90 -6.02
CA SER A 77 0.07 5.76 -5.58
C SER A 77 0.22 6.18 -4.12
N CYS A 78 0.65 5.28 -3.23
CA CYS A 78 0.90 5.62 -1.83
C CYS A 78 2.05 6.62 -1.66
N CYS A 79 3.15 6.46 -2.39
CA CYS A 79 4.26 7.40 -2.39
C CYS A 79 3.81 8.78 -2.89
N GLU A 80 3.02 8.83 -3.97
CA GLU A 80 2.46 10.08 -4.51
C GLU A 80 1.57 10.80 -3.49
N VAL A 81 0.68 10.08 -2.79
CA VAL A 81 -0.16 10.68 -1.73
C VAL A 81 0.68 11.22 -0.58
N ILE A 82 1.71 10.49 -0.14
CA ILE A 82 2.59 10.92 0.97
C ILE A 82 3.41 12.15 0.59
N LEU A 83 3.80 12.29 -0.68
CA LEU A 83 4.63 13.39 -1.18
C LEU A 83 3.83 14.58 -1.72
N SER A 84 2.50 14.53 -1.69
CA SER A 84 1.61 15.59 -2.18
C SER A 84 0.83 16.29 -1.05
N SER A 85 0.26 17.45 -1.35
CA SER A 85 -0.57 18.19 -0.41
C SER A 85 -1.96 17.53 -0.33
N ARG A 86 -2.14 16.64 0.66
CA ARG A 86 -3.37 15.85 0.85
C ARG A 86 -3.81 15.87 2.31
N LYS A 87 -5.06 15.49 2.57
CA LYS A 87 -5.55 15.32 3.95
C LYS A 87 -4.64 14.35 4.70
N ILE A 88 -4.29 14.69 5.95
CA ILE A 88 -3.41 13.87 6.79
C ILE A 88 -3.94 12.45 6.99
N LEU A 89 -5.26 12.27 6.93
CA LEU A 89 -5.91 10.96 6.97
C LEU A 89 -5.43 10.07 5.81
N PHE A 90 -5.39 10.60 4.58
CA PHE A 90 -4.97 9.87 3.39
C PHE A 90 -3.50 9.49 3.48
N VAL A 91 -2.65 10.45 3.86
CA VAL A 91 -1.22 10.25 4.10
C VAL A 91 -0.98 9.11 5.10
N LYS A 92 -1.68 9.15 6.25
CA LYS A 92 -1.58 8.11 7.28
C LYS A 92 -2.02 6.75 6.75
N LYS A 93 -3.13 6.67 6.01
CA LYS A 93 -3.63 5.42 5.41
C LYS A 93 -2.65 4.86 4.37
N CYS A 94 -2.07 5.69 3.49
CA CYS A 94 -1.03 5.26 2.55
C CYS A 94 0.22 4.74 3.26
N GLY A 95 0.64 5.37 4.36
CA GLY A 95 1.75 4.85 5.18
C GLY A 95 1.49 3.45 5.73
N ARG A 96 0.26 3.21 6.19
CA ARG A 96 -0.17 1.90 6.68
C ARG A 96 -0.24 0.86 5.57
N MET A 97 -0.74 1.25 4.39
CA MET A 97 -0.81 0.39 3.21
C MET A 97 0.58 -0.10 2.79
N LEU A 98 1.57 0.80 2.73
CA LEU A 98 2.96 0.41 2.42
C LEU A 98 3.52 -0.62 3.42
N ARG A 99 3.20 -0.49 4.71
CA ARG A 99 3.55 -1.50 5.72
C ARG A 99 2.81 -2.82 5.49
N VAL A 100 1.53 -2.79 5.13
CA VAL A 100 0.74 -3.99 4.78
C VAL A 100 1.38 -4.71 3.60
N LEU A 101 1.75 -4.00 2.53
CA LEU A 101 2.42 -4.58 1.38
C LEU A 101 3.80 -5.14 1.71
N ASN A 102 4.56 -4.48 2.60
CA ASN A 102 5.85 -5.00 3.05
C ASN A 102 5.70 -6.36 3.76
N ASN A 103 4.71 -6.47 4.65
CA ASN A 103 4.43 -7.72 5.34
C ASN A 103 3.89 -8.81 4.40
N ALA A 104 3.03 -8.42 3.46
CA ALA A 104 2.51 -9.31 2.43
C ALA A 104 3.64 -9.83 1.53
N GLY A 105 4.54 -8.98 1.06
CA GLY A 105 5.69 -9.35 0.24
C GLY A 105 6.62 -10.34 0.95
N LYS A 106 6.95 -10.08 2.23
CA LYS A 106 7.74 -10.99 3.08
C LYS A 106 7.10 -12.38 3.22
N THR A 107 5.78 -12.48 3.12
CA THR A 107 5.05 -13.75 3.31
C THR A 107 4.74 -14.46 1.98
N LEU A 108 4.35 -13.72 0.95
CA LEU A 108 3.92 -14.23 -0.35
C LEU A 108 5.09 -14.52 -1.29
N ILE A 109 6.27 -13.94 -1.05
CA ILE A 109 7.46 -14.12 -1.88
C ILE A 109 8.65 -14.47 -0.99
N PRO A 110 8.77 -15.76 -0.59
CA PRO A 110 9.86 -16.24 0.24
C PRO A 110 11.20 -15.97 -0.44
N GLY A 111 12.17 -15.43 0.30
CA GLY A 111 13.51 -15.10 -0.20
C GLY A 111 13.67 -13.69 -0.78
N ASN A 112 12.59 -12.90 -0.90
CA ASN A 112 12.69 -11.49 -1.28
C ASN A 112 12.00 -10.61 -0.23
N LEU A 113 12.73 -10.39 0.87
CA LEU A 113 12.25 -9.65 2.05
C LEU A 113 12.12 -8.14 1.82
N GLU A 114 12.64 -7.65 0.68
CA GLU A 114 12.82 -6.23 0.38
C GLU A 114 12.00 -5.77 -0.83
N ILE A 115 11.05 -6.56 -1.34
CA ILE A 115 10.28 -6.19 -2.54
C ILE A 115 9.64 -4.83 -2.41
N THR A 116 9.00 -4.54 -1.28
CA THR A 116 8.33 -3.25 -1.09
C THR A 116 9.36 -2.11 -1.04
N GLU A 117 10.53 -2.35 -0.46
CA GLU A 117 11.63 -1.38 -0.49
C GLU A 117 12.14 -1.13 -1.92
N GLN A 118 12.28 -2.18 -2.74
CA GLN A 118 12.68 -2.06 -4.14
C GLN A 118 11.64 -1.28 -4.96
N LEU A 119 10.35 -1.53 -4.72
CA LEU A 119 9.26 -0.80 -5.36
C LEU A 119 9.25 0.68 -4.96
N ILE A 120 9.48 0.97 -3.67
CA ILE A 120 9.64 2.35 -3.19
C ILE A 120 10.85 3.00 -3.87
N CYS A 121 12.00 2.33 -3.92
CA CYS A 121 13.19 2.84 -4.61
C CYS A 121 12.93 3.12 -6.09
N LYS A 122 12.06 2.33 -6.74
CA LYS A 122 11.67 2.55 -8.14
C LYS A 122 10.79 3.80 -8.26
N ALA A 123 9.70 3.89 -7.49
CA ALA A 123 8.82 5.07 -7.47
C ALA A 123 9.59 6.35 -7.09
N TRP A 124 10.56 6.21 -6.20
CA TRP A 124 11.48 7.26 -5.78
C TRP A 124 12.32 7.82 -6.93
N LYS A 125 12.92 6.94 -7.74
CA LYS A 125 13.72 7.34 -8.91
C LYS A 125 12.89 7.99 -10.01
N GLU A 126 11.61 7.65 -10.09
CA GLU A 126 10.66 8.22 -11.06
C GLU A 126 10.09 9.58 -10.59
N SER A 127 10.34 9.97 -9.35
CA SER A 127 9.91 11.26 -8.78
C SER A 127 10.79 12.44 -9.25
N SER A 128 10.33 13.67 -9.03
CA SER A 128 11.08 14.89 -9.41
C SER A 128 12.52 14.90 -8.86
N GLU A 129 13.46 15.50 -9.58
CA GLU A 129 14.90 15.52 -9.24
C GLU A 129 15.20 16.05 -7.83
N LYS A 130 14.40 17.02 -7.35
CA LYS A 130 14.50 17.56 -6.00
C LYS A 130 14.12 16.54 -4.93
N ILE A 131 13.12 15.70 -5.22
CA ILE A 131 12.69 14.63 -4.32
C ILE A 131 13.71 13.51 -4.40
N SER A 132 14.01 12.99 -5.60
CA SER A 132 14.83 11.79 -5.78
C SER A 132 16.29 11.90 -5.29
N SER A 133 16.79 13.13 -5.09
CA SER A 133 18.10 13.41 -4.50
C SER A 133 18.14 13.43 -2.95
N ASP A 134 16.98 13.48 -2.27
CA ASP A 134 16.91 13.47 -0.80
C ASP A 134 16.98 12.06 -0.22
N GLN A 135 18.19 11.54 -0.05
CA GLN A 135 18.42 10.22 0.54
C GLN A 135 17.81 10.07 1.94
N SER A 136 17.68 11.17 2.71
CA SER A 136 17.09 11.12 4.05
C SER A 136 15.61 10.75 4.01
N LEU A 137 14.91 11.15 2.94
CA LEU A 137 13.50 10.84 2.75
C LEU A 137 13.30 9.38 2.38
N LEU A 138 14.17 8.82 1.54
CA LEU A 138 14.15 7.40 1.21
C LEU A 138 14.36 6.54 2.48
N GLU A 139 15.28 6.94 3.35
CA GLU A 139 15.48 6.26 4.65
C GLU A 139 14.24 6.36 5.56
N ASP A 140 13.48 7.46 5.51
CA ASP A 140 12.23 7.56 6.26
C ASP A 140 11.12 6.66 5.69
N PHE A 141 11.06 6.48 4.37
CA PHE A 141 10.19 5.47 3.77
C PHE A 141 10.56 4.04 4.20
N LYS A 142 11.86 3.74 4.34
CA LYS A 142 12.31 2.45 4.90
C LYS A 142 11.88 2.26 6.35
N LYS A 143 11.99 3.31 7.18
CA LYS A 143 11.47 3.28 8.56
C LYS A 143 9.96 3.07 8.59
N LEU A 144 9.23 3.72 7.70
CA LEU A 144 7.77 3.62 7.57
C LEU A 144 7.34 2.16 7.32
N ILE A 145 7.92 1.49 6.32
CA ILE A 145 7.51 0.12 5.97
C ILE A 145 7.94 -0.92 7.01
N ASN A 146 8.98 -0.63 7.80
CA ASN A 146 9.48 -1.51 8.84
C ASN A 146 8.95 -1.14 10.25
N ALA A 147 8.03 -0.17 10.35
CA ALA A 147 7.44 0.21 11.62
C ALA A 147 6.71 -0.98 12.27
N PRO A 148 6.90 -1.24 13.58
CA PRO A 148 6.33 -2.42 14.23
C PRO A 148 4.81 -2.36 14.28
N ARG A 149 4.22 -1.15 14.37
CA ARG A 149 2.76 -0.95 14.49
C ARG A 149 2.20 -0.16 13.32
N GLU A 150 0.94 -0.43 12.99
CA GLU A 150 0.19 0.29 11.96
C GLU A 150 0.11 1.79 12.27
N THR A 151 -0.21 2.15 13.51
CA THR A 151 -0.27 3.55 13.95
C THR A 151 1.06 4.27 13.78
N GLU A 152 2.17 3.60 14.03
CA GLU A 152 3.52 4.14 13.86
C GLU A 152 3.84 4.39 12.38
N SER A 153 3.53 3.44 11.48
CA SER A 153 3.73 3.64 10.04
C SER A 153 2.96 4.86 9.50
N GLY A 154 1.71 5.06 9.95
CA GLY A 154 0.94 6.25 9.58
C GLY A 154 1.56 7.54 10.14
N ASN A 155 2.06 7.53 11.37
CA ASN A 155 2.71 8.70 11.96
C ASN A 155 4.02 9.06 11.25
N VAL A 156 4.82 8.07 10.83
CA VAL A 156 6.02 8.32 10.02
C VAL A 156 5.64 8.93 8.67
N ALA A 157 4.58 8.43 8.01
CA ALA A 157 4.09 9.02 6.76
C ALA A 157 3.67 10.49 6.94
N ALA A 158 2.97 10.80 8.04
CA ALA A 158 2.62 12.17 8.40
C ALA A 158 3.85 13.06 8.62
N LEU A 159 4.92 12.54 9.23
CA LEU A 159 6.18 13.25 9.43
C LEU A 159 6.94 13.49 8.11
N ILE A 160 6.90 12.53 7.18
CA ILE A 160 7.45 12.70 5.82
C ILE A 160 6.72 13.84 5.12
N ASN A 161 5.38 13.80 5.12
CA ASN A 161 4.55 14.80 4.44
C ASN A 161 4.73 16.22 5.00
N SER A 162 4.86 16.36 6.32
CA SER A 162 5.00 17.67 6.98
C SER A 162 6.31 18.40 6.64
N ARG A 163 7.33 17.70 6.11
CA ARG A 163 8.56 18.32 5.58
C ARG A 163 8.30 19.19 4.36
N PHE A 164 7.24 18.89 3.60
CA PHE A 164 6.86 19.61 2.38
C PHE A 164 5.67 20.52 2.61
N TYR A 165 4.72 20.06 3.42
CA TYR A 165 3.46 20.73 3.68
C TYR A 165 3.27 20.80 5.19
N SER A 166 3.86 21.80 5.81
CA SER A 166 3.52 22.16 7.17
C SER A 166 2.05 22.58 7.18
N THR A 167 1.20 21.84 7.88
CA THR A 167 -0.17 22.26 8.19
C THR A 167 -0.11 23.61 8.88
N SER A 168 -0.39 24.68 8.12
CA SER A 168 -1.03 25.86 8.66
C SER A 168 -2.39 25.39 9.14
N TYR A 169 -2.50 25.12 10.45
CA TYR A 169 -3.78 24.89 11.08
C TYR A 169 -4.66 26.14 10.87
N LYS A 170 -5.69 26.00 10.05
CA LYS A 170 -6.90 26.83 10.09
C LYS A 170 -8.09 25.89 10.13
#